data_AF-A0A0K0E7J2-F1
#
_entry.id   AF-A0A0K0E7J2-F1
#
_cell.length_a   1.000
_cell.length_b   1.000
_cell.length_c   1.000
_cell.angle_alpha   90.00
_cell.angle_beta   90.00
_cell.angle_gamma   90.00
#
_symmetry.space_group_name_H-M   'P 1'
#
loop_
_entity.id
_entity.type
_entity.pdbx_description
1 polymer ?
#
loop_
_entity_poly.entity_id
_entity_poly.type
_entity_poly.pdbx_seq_one_letter_code
_entity_poly.pdbx_strand_id
1 'polypeptide(L)'
;MAQKRRIEENRQIDFIGSLLPISQVISKEHMDKTSIVRLALSYIKLQKYMIARFPLHNKIYQHCSNFYENNNLIELIDSFILFVTSQNQILYVTETVSIFMGLSQIDLIGNNILSYIHPNDHINFNNVKEYIFNVMYNYNTITTVSVPVRMKSTLSRRSNKDVFNDTVGYKTVIVDITCGSLMMNNQLISYYLLNITPITTAIGLSIKLKTNTLVLTLTTDFNIWYFENDNEMSEYHIEFQNSRNISLYKFIHPDDSIIVSDMHRQVLCS
;
A
#
# COMPACT_ATOMS: atom_id res chain seq x y z
N MET A 1 -38.70 -28.95 10.07
CA MET A 1 -38.21 -28.58 8.72
C MET A 1 -37.19 -27.44 8.75
N ALA A 2 -37.41 -26.34 9.49
CA ALA A 2 -36.47 -25.21 9.57
C ALA A 2 -35.06 -25.59 10.10
N GLN A 3 -34.97 -26.45 11.11
CA GLN A 3 -33.69 -26.90 11.66
C GLN A 3 -32.86 -27.72 10.65
N LYS A 4 -33.50 -28.62 9.90
CA LYS A 4 -32.85 -29.40 8.83
C LYS A 4 -32.28 -28.49 7.73
N ARG A 5 -33.00 -27.41 7.37
CA ARG A 5 -32.51 -26.39 6.42
C ARG A 5 -31.27 -25.67 6.96
N ARG A 6 -31.28 -25.23 8.22
CA ARG A 6 -30.13 -24.55 8.86
C ARG A 6 -28.89 -25.44 8.94
N ILE A 7 -29.06 -26.73 9.20
CA ILE A 7 -27.94 -27.69 9.24
C ILE A 7 -27.31 -27.83 7.85
N GLU A 8 -28.14 -27.94 6.81
CA GLU A 8 -27.65 -28.07 5.44
C GLU A 8 -26.95 -26.79 4.95
N GLU A 9 -27.52 -25.63 5.27
CA GLU A 9 -26.92 -24.32 4.97
C GLU A 9 -25.55 -24.17 5.65
N ASN A 10 -25.43 -24.51 6.93
CA ASN A 10 -24.14 -24.49 7.64
C ASN A 10 -23.12 -25.39 6.95
N ARG A 11 -23.50 -26.62 6.60
CA ARG A 11 -22.62 -27.55 5.90
C ARG A 11 -22.11 -26.98 4.57
N GLN A 12 -22.97 -26.31 3.82
CA GLN A 12 -22.56 -25.68 2.56
C GLN A 12 -21.61 -24.50 2.77
N ILE A 13 -21.85 -23.68 3.80
CA ILE A 13 -20.97 -22.55 4.13
C ILE A 13 -19.60 -23.05 4.59
N ASP A 14 -19.56 -24.07 5.45
CA ASP A 14 -18.32 -24.68 5.91
C ASP A 14 -17.55 -25.31 4.74
N PHE A 15 -18.27 -25.94 3.80
CA PHE A 15 -17.68 -26.46 2.57
C PHE A 15 -17.08 -25.34 1.71
N ILE A 16 -17.79 -24.23 1.49
CA ILE A 16 -17.26 -23.07 0.76
C ILE A 16 -16.02 -22.51 1.46
N GLY A 17 -16.05 -22.38 2.79
CA GLY A 17 -14.91 -21.91 3.58
C GLY A 17 -13.67 -22.78 3.38
N SER A 18 -13.85 -24.10 3.28
CA SER A 18 -12.75 -25.05 3.01
C SER A 18 -12.13 -24.93 1.62
N LEU A 19 -12.83 -24.33 0.66
CA LEU A 19 -12.36 -24.14 -0.72
C LEU A 19 -11.64 -22.79 -0.92
N LEU A 20 -11.70 -21.87 0.05
CA LEU A 20 -11.08 -20.56 -0.08
C LEU A 20 -9.55 -20.69 -0.08
N PRO A 21 -8.84 -19.95 -0.94
CA PRO A 21 -7.37 -19.97 -1.02
C PRO A 21 -6.75 -19.11 0.09
N ILE A 22 -7.00 -19.47 1.34
CA ILE A 22 -6.48 -18.81 2.54
C ILE A 22 -5.77 -19.89 3.35
N SER A 23 -4.66 -19.53 4.02
CA SER A 23 -3.95 -20.47 4.89
C SER A 23 -4.93 -21.20 5.82
N GLN A 24 -4.91 -22.55 5.77
CA GLN A 24 -5.88 -23.39 6.47
C GLN A 24 -5.80 -23.29 8.00
N VAL A 25 -4.71 -22.72 8.51
CA VAL A 25 -4.50 -22.41 9.94
C VAL A 25 -5.41 -21.26 10.40
N ILE A 26 -5.80 -20.36 9.50
CA ILE A 26 -6.64 -19.19 9.78
C ILE A 26 -8.12 -19.49 9.49
N SER A 27 -8.42 -20.41 8.58
CA SER A 27 -9.73 -20.50 7.91
C SER A 27 -10.82 -21.32 8.60
N LYS A 28 -10.51 -22.15 9.62
CA LYS A 28 -11.50 -23.09 10.17
C LYS A 28 -12.15 -22.70 11.50
N GLU A 29 -11.49 -21.94 12.37
CA GLU A 29 -11.98 -21.75 13.74
C GLU A 29 -12.53 -20.35 14.05
N HIS A 30 -12.31 -19.36 13.18
CA HIS A 30 -12.57 -17.95 13.51
C HIS A 30 -13.32 -17.13 12.44
N MET A 31 -13.77 -17.75 11.35
CA MET A 31 -14.45 -17.03 10.29
C MET A 31 -15.97 -17.05 10.46
N ASP A 32 -16.58 -15.87 10.47
CA ASP A 32 -18.04 -15.77 10.42
C ASP A 32 -18.57 -16.06 9.01
N LYS A 33 -19.82 -16.51 8.95
CA LYS A 33 -20.48 -16.90 7.69
C LYS A 33 -20.50 -15.77 6.67
N THR A 34 -20.65 -14.53 7.13
CA THR A 34 -20.65 -13.34 6.26
C THR A 34 -19.29 -13.14 5.61
N SER A 35 -18.18 -13.30 6.35
CA SER A 35 -16.84 -13.20 5.75
C SER A 35 -16.56 -14.33 4.77
N ILE A 36 -17.01 -15.57 5.05
CA ILE A 36 -16.86 -16.69 4.09
C ILE A 36 -17.51 -16.35 2.76
N VAL A 37 -18.77 -15.89 2.77
CA VAL A 37 -19.50 -15.50 1.56
C VAL A 37 -18.83 -14.31 0.87
N ARG A 38 -18.42 -13.28 1.65
CA ARG A 38 -17.73 -12.10 1.12
C ARG A 38 -16.43 -12.47 0.41
N LEU A 39 -15.63 -13.35 1.00
CA LEU A 39 -14.38 -13.83 0.43
C LEU A 39 -14.61 -14.68 -0.82
N ALA A 40 -15.59 -15.59 -0.79
CA ALA A 40 -15.94 -16.41 -1.95
C ALA A 40 -16.35 -15.54 -3.15
N LEU A 41 -17.21 -14.54 -2.92
CA LEU A 41 -17.62 -13.60 -3.97
C LEU A 41 -16.44 -12.78 -4.50
N SER A 42 -15.59 -12.28 -3.60
CA SER A 42 -14.41 -11.49 -3.97
C SER A 42 -13.42 -12.32 -4.78
N TYR A 43 -13.24 -13.59 -4.40
CA TYR A 43 -12.35 -14.51 -5.09
C TYR A 43 -12.89 -14.90 -6.47
N ILE A 44 -14.18 -15.24 -6.60
CA ILE A 44 -14.80 -15.50 -7.91
C ILE A 44 -14.67 -14.25 -8.81
N LYS A 45 -14.86 -13.06 -8.24
CA LYS A 45 -14.68 -11.81 -8.96
C LYS A 45 -13.22 -11.65 -9.40
N LEU A 46 -12.25 -11.84 -8.51
CA LEU A 46 -10.82 -11.81 -8.83
C LEU A 46 -10.45 -12.78 -9.95
N GLN A 47 -10.93 -14.02 -9.89
CA GLN A 47 -10.69 -15.03 -10.93
C GLN A 47 -11.16 -14.56 -12.30
N LYS A 48 -12.31 -13.86 -12.39
CA LYS A 48 -12.77 -13.29 -13.67
C LYS A 48 -11.81 -12.24 -14.22
N TYR A 49 -11.27 -11.36 -13.36
CA TYR A 49 -10.27 -10.38 -13.78
C TYR A 49 -8.99 -11.07 -14.28
N MET A 50 -8.53 -12.08 -13.56
CA MET A 50 -7.34 -12.83 -13.95
C MET A 50 -7.56 -13.56 -15.28
N ILE A 51 -8.65 -14.33 -15.43
CA ILE A 51 -8.99 -15.06 -16.67
C ILE A 51 -9.13 -14.12 -17.86
N ALA A 52 -9.79 -12.98 -17.72
CA ALA A 52 -9.94 -12.02 -18.81
C ALA A 52 -8.59 -11.38 -19.23
N ARG A 53 -7.59 -11.40 -18.35
CA ARG A 53 -6.21 -10.98 -18.66
C ARG A 53 -5.34 -12.12 -19.21
N PHE A 54 -5.65 -13.37 -18.89
CA PHE A 54 -4.92 -14.57 -19.33
C PHE A 54 -4.87 -14.84 -20.85
N PRO A 55 -5.81 -14.44 -21.74
CA PRO A 55 -5.60 -14.61 -23.19
C PRO A 55 -4.39 -13.82 -23.72
N LEU A 56 -3.86 -12.83 -22.98
CA LEU A 56 -2.62 -12.11 -23.28
C LEU A 56 -1.36 -12.75 -22.65
N HIS A 57 -1.50 -13.82 -21.86
CA HIS A 57 -0.49 -14.31 -20.93
C HIS A 57 0.12 -15.68 -21.30
N ASN A 58 -0.32 -16.32 -22.40
CA ASN A 58 0.14 -17.65 -22.81
C ASN A 58 1.60 -17.71 -23.30
N LYS A 59 2.24 -16.59 -23.67
CA LYS A 59 3.64 -16.61 -24.17
C LYS A 59 4.71 -16.43 -23.10
N ILE A 60 4.40 -15.84 -21.94
CA ILE A 60 5.41 -15.47 -20.93
C ILE A 60 5.48 -16.50 -19.79
N TYR A 61 4.36 -17.14 -19.44
CA TYR A 61 4.33 -18.07 -18.30
C TYR A 61 5.06 -19.39 -18.51
N GLN A 62 5.20 -19.87 -19.75
CA GLN A 62 5.95 -21.11 -20.02
C GLN A 62 7.43 -21.00 -19.64
N HIS A 63 7.99 -19.79 -19.56
CA HIS A 63 9.39 -19.58 -19.16
C HIS A 63 9.55 -19.16 -17.69
N CYS A 64 8.49 -18.64 -17.07
CA CYS A 64 8.53 -18.10 -15.72
C CYS A 64 8.12 -19.10 -14.64
N SER A 65 7.29 -20.11 -14.93
CA SER A 65 6.74 -21.05 -13.93
C SER A 65 7.79 -21.67 -13.01
N ASN A 66 8.99 -21.98 -13.52
CA ASN A 66 10.03 -22.65 -12.74
C ASN A 66 10.74 -21.75 -11.72
N PHE A 67 10.63 -20.42 -11.82
CA PHE A 67 11.33 -19.49 -10.91
C PHE A 67 10.48 -19.09 -9.69
N TYR A 68 9.15 -19.11 -9.83
CA TYR A 68 8.21 -18.65 -8.80
C TYR A 68 7.70 -19.78 -7.88
N GLU A 69 7.92 -21.06 -8.24
CA GLU A 69 7.49 -22.19 -7.40
C GLU A 69 8.29 -22.34 -6.10
N ASN A 70 9.51 -21.76 -6.02
CA ASN A 70 10.42 -21.97 -4.88
C ASN A 70 10.71 -20.70 -4.06
N ASN A 71 10.33 -19.51 -4.54
CA ASN A 71 10.63 -18.25 -3.88
C ASN A 71 9.33 -17.51 -3.57
N ASN A 72 9.02 -17.38 -2.28
CA ASN A 72 7.89 -16.59 -1.82
C ASN A 72 8.22 -15.10 -1.99
N LEU A 73 8.14 -14.59 -3.23
CA LEU A 73 8.56 -13.21 -3.57
C LEU A 73 7.91 -12.15 -2.70
N ILE A 74 6.71 -12.43 -2.17
CA ILE A 74 5.98 -11.56 -1.26
C ILE A 74 6.75 -11.34 0.06
N GLU A 75 7.54 -12.32 0.52
CA GLU A 75 8.37 -12.19 1.73
C GLU A 75 9.61 -11.31 1.52
N LEU A 76 10.02 -11.07 0.27
CA LEU A 76 11.16 -10.23 -0.08
C LEU A 76 10.80 -8.75 -0.25
N ILE A 77 9.50 -8.42 -0.24
CA ILE A 77 9.03 -7.07 -0.50
C ILE A 77 8.72 -6.39 0.84
N ASP A 78 9.34 -5.24 1.09
CA ASP A 78 9.08 -4.37 2.26
C ASP A 78 7.79 -3.56 2.10
N SER A 79 6.73 -4.19 1.60
CA SER A 79 5.43 -3.58 1.33
C SER A 79 4.32 -4.63 1.33
N PHE A 80 3.08 -4.19 1.10
CA PHE A 80 1.97 -5.09 0.82
C PHE A 80 1.18 -4.62 -0.40
N ILE A 81 0.62 -5.58 -1.15
CA ILE A 81 -0.01 -5.31 -2.43
C ILE A 81 -1.51 -5.53 -2.32
N LEU A 82 -2.31 -4.62 -2.90
CA LEU A 82 -3.75 -4.76 -3.03
C LEU A 82 -4.17 -4.80 -4.49
N PHE A 83 -5.15 -5.65 -4.79
CA PHE A 83 -5.91 -5.58 -6.04
C PHE A 83 -7.28 -4.96 -5.75
N VAL A 84 -7.58 -3.84 -6.39
CA VAL A 84 -8.79 -3.05 -6.12
C VAL A 84 -9.57 -2.79 -7.41
N THR A 85 -10.89 -2.91 -7.36
CA THR A 85 -11.74 -2.59 -8.53
C THR A 85 -11.86 -1.08 -8.76
N SER A 86 -12.42 -0.69 -9.90
CA SER A 86 -12.79 0.71 -10.12
C SER A 86 -13.77 1.28 -9.09
N GLN A 87 -14.62 0.43 -8.51
CA GLN A 87 -15.52 0.79 -7.39
C GLN A 87 -14.88 0.69 -6.01
N ASN A 88 -13.55 0.74 -5.91
CA ASN A 88 -12.81 0.75 -4.64
C ASN A 88 -12.94 -0.54 -3.81
N GLN A 89 -13.48 -1.63 -4.37
CA GLN A 89 -13.59 -2.90 -3.67
C GLN A 89 -12.25 -3.65 -3.69
N ILE A 90 -11.74 -4.04 -2.52
CA ILE A 90 -10.54 -4.86 -2.39
C ILE A 90 -10.89 -6.30 -2.77
N LEU A 91 -10.24 -6.86 -3.78
CA LEU A 91 -10.43 -8.27 -4.17
C LEU A 91 -9.31 -9.17 -3.67
N TYR A 92 -8.14 -8.60 -3.43
CA TYR A 92 -6.97 -9.30 -2.91
C TYR A 92 -6.10 -8.34 -2.11
N VAL A 93 -5.45 -8.86 -1.08
CA VAL A 93 -4.38 -8.19 -0.34
C VAL A 93 -3.36 -9.24 0.08
N THR A 94 -2.06 -8.94 0.06
CA THR A 94 -1.03 -9.87 0.57
C THR A 94 -1.11 -10.02 2.10
N GLU A 95 -0.73 -11.19 2.62
CA GLU A 95 -0.77 -11.46 4.08
C GLU A 95 0.14 -10.50 4.89
N THR A 96 1.15 -9.93 4.24
CA THR A 96 2.10 -8.95 4.81
C THR A 96 1.43 -7.67 5.34
N VAL A 97 0.17 -7.39 4.97
CA VAL A 97 -0.61 -6.28 5.56
C VAL A 97 -0.73 -6.38 7.09
N SER A 98 -0.74 -7.60 7.63
CA SER A 98 -0.77 -7.85 9.07
C SER A 98 0.51 -7.37 9.76
N ILE A 99 1.67 -7.56 9.12
CA ILE A 99 2.98 -7.13 9.62
C ILE A 99 3.08 -5.61 9.63
N PHE A 100 2.63 -4.98 8.54
CA PHE A 100 2.86 -3.55 8.32
C PHE A 100 1.80 -2.64 8.93
N MET A 101 0.55 -3.11 9.00
CA MET A 101 -0.60 -2.33 9.46
C MET A 101 -1.34 -2.97 10.64
N GLY A 102 -1.07 -4.24 10.96
CA GLY A 102 -1.78 -4.99 12.02
C GLY A 102 -3.18 -5.45 11.62
N LEU A 103 -3.57 -5.29 10.35
CA LEU A 103 -4.89 -5.61 9.86
C LEU A 103 -4.97 -7.05 9.34
N SER A 104 -6.13 -7.68 9.49
CA SER A 104 -6.40 -9.01 8.96
C SER A 104 -6.76 -8.95 7.47
N GLN A 105 -6.11 -9.77 6.64
CA GLN A 105 -6.45 -9.94 5.22
C GLN A 105 -7.95 -10.28 5.03
N ILE A 106 -8.50 -11.14 5.88
CA ILE A 106 -9.92 -11.58 5.85
C ILE A 106 -10.88 -10.39 6.05
N ASP A 107 -10.49 -9.46 6.92
CA ASP A 107 -11.30 -8.28 7.23
C ASP A 107 -11.23 -7.22 6.13
N LEU A 108 -10.19 -7.24 5.28
CA LEU A 108 -10.01 -6.27 4.19
C LEU A 108 -10.73 -6.72 2.92
N ILE A 109 -10.60 -7.99 2.55
CA ILE A 109 -11.11 -8.48 1.26
C ILE A 109 -12.64 -8.36 1.20
N GLY A 110 -13.10 -7.82 0.08
CA GLY A 110 -14.49 -7.56 -0.25
C GLY A 110 -15.00 -6.21 0.24
N ASN A 111 -14.25 -5.50 1.09
CA ASN A 111 -14.61 -4.18 1.59
C ASN A 111 -14.04 -3.06 0.71
N ASN A 112 -14.53 -1.84 0.93
CA ASN A 112 -14.09 -0.65 0.20
C ASN A 112 -12.79 -0.10 0.82
N ILE A 113 -11.74 0.11 0.00
CA ILE A 113 -10.43 0.64 0.42
C ILE A 113 -10.53 1.99 1.14
N LEU A 114 -11.49 2.84 0.75
CA LEU A 114 -11.70 4.15 1.38
C LEU A 114 -12.10 4.02 2.87
N SER A 115 -12.65 2.88 3.29
CA SER A 115 -12.96 2.61 4.71
C SER A 115 -11.69 2.52 5.57
N TYR A 116 -10.54 2.31 4.94
CA TYR A 116 -9.23 2.19 5.59
C TYR A 116 -8.34 3.40 5.33
N ILE A 117 -8.70 4.29 4.41
CA ILE A 117 -7.98 5.57 4.18
C ILE A 117 -8.62 6.66 5.02
N HIS A 118 -7.82 7.58 5.55
CA HIS A 118 -8.32 8.73 6.30
C HIS A 118 -9.24 9.60 5.42
N PRO A 119 -10.42 10.04 5.91
CA PRO A 119 -11.41 10.76 5.10
C PRO A 119 -10.87 11.99 4.36
N ASN A 120 -9.96 12.75 5.01
CA ASN A 120 -9.36 13.94 4.39
C ASN A 120 -8.47 13.60 3.18
N ASP A 121 -8.02 12.36 3.05
CA ASP A 121 -7.13 11.93 1.96
C ASP A 121 -7.93 11.30 0.80
N HIS A 122 -9.24 11.09 0.96
CA HIS A 122 -10.10 10.43 -0.05
C HIS A 122 -10.14 11.19 -1.37
N ILE A 123 -10.24 12.54 -1.31
CA ILE A 123 -10.32 13.37 -2.52
C ILE A 123 -9.02 13.22 -3.32
N ASN A 124 -7.86 13.40 -2.68
CA ASN A 124 -6.58 13.29 -3.35
C ASN A 124 -6.35 11.89 -3.93
N PHE A 125 -6.64 10.85 -3.16
CA PHE A 125 -6.52 9.46 -3.60
C PHE A 125 -7.39 9.17 -4.84
N ASN A 126 -8.64 9.62 -4.85
CA ASN A 126 -9.54 9.42 -5.99
C ASN A 126 -9.11 10.25 -7.21
N ASN A 127 -8.67 11.49 -7.03
CA ASN A 127 -8.17 12.32 -8.13
C ASN A 127 -6.96 11.68 -8.82
N VAL A 128 -6.02 11.12 -8.05
CA VAL A 128 -4.86 10.40 -8.59
C VAL A 128 -5.33 9.15 -9.36
N LYS A 129 -6.26 8.36 -8.81
CA LYS A 129 -6.82 7.21 -9.52
C LYS A 129 -7.46 7.59 -10.86
N GLU A 130 -8.26 8.65 -10.87
CA GLU A 130 -8.94 9.15 -12.07
C GLU A 130 -7.93 9.65 -13.12
N TYR A 131 -6.92 10.39 -12.68
CA TYR A 131 -5.82 10.82 -13.54
C TYR A 131 -5.13 9.64 -14.23
N ILE A 132 -4.72 8.62 -13.47
CA ILE A 132 -4.03 7.44 -14.02
C ILE A 132 -4.96 6.67 -14.97
N PHE A 133 -6.24 6.55 -14.63
CA PHE A 133 -7.23 5.95 -15.53
C PHE A 133 -7.33 6.70 -16.86
N ASN A 134 -7.40 8.03 -16.83
CA ASN A 134 -7.45 8.85 -18.04
C ASN A 134 -6.18 8.73 -18.88
N VAL A 135 -5.00 8.69 -18.24
CA VAL A 135 -3.72 8.47 -18.92
C VAL A 135 -3.71 7.08 -19.60
N MET A 136 -4.09 6.04 -18.86
CA MET A 136 -4.15 4.69 -19.40
C MET A 136 -5.18 4.56 -20.54
N TYR A 137 -6.36 5.18 -20.40
CA TYR A 137 -7.41 5.12 -21.40
C TYR A 137 -7.05 5.86 -22.69
N ASN A 138 -6.47 7.07 -22.58
CA ASN A 138 -6.18 7.91 -23.75
C ASN A 138 -4.90 7.50 -24.47
N TYR A 139 -3.88 7.03 -23.74
CA TYR A 139 -2.56 6.74 -24.30
C TYR A 139 -2.22 5.25 -24.36
N ASN A 140 -3.09 4.37 -23.83
CA ASN A 140 -2.86 2.93 -23.74
C ASN A 140 -1.51 2.58 -23.08
N THR A 141 -1.11 3.36 -22.07
CA THR A 141 0.12 3.17 -21.31
C THR A 141 -0.17 2.74 -19.88
N ILE A 142 0.65 1.82 -19.38
CA ILE A 142 0.63 1.47 -17.96
C ILE A 142 1.50 2.50 -17.24
N THR A 143 0.88 3.29 -16.38
CA THR A 143 1.57 4.28 -15.56
C THR A 143 1.35 3.98 -14.09
N THR A 144 2.37 4.32 -13.29
CA THR A 144 2.34 4.21 -11.84
C THR A 144 2.57 5.60 -11.27
N VAL A 145 1.70 6.03 -10.35
CA VAL A 145 1.85 7.30 -9.64
C VAL A 145 1.74 7.03 -8.15
N SER A 146 2.68 7.59 -7.39
CA SER A 146 2.74 7.47 -5.95
C SER A 146 1.93 8.58 -5.28
N VAL A 147 1.14 8.23 -4.27
CA VAL A 147 0.42 9.19 -3.44
C VAL A 147 0.58 8.84 -1.95
N PRO A 148 1.01 9.78 -1.10
CA PRO A 148 1.01 9.56 0.33
C PRO A 148 -0.41 9.66 0.89
N VAL A 149 -0.81 8.69 1.71
CA VAL A 149 -2.12 8.69 2.40
C VAL A 149 -1.97 8.16 3.83
N ARG A 150 -2.87 8.55 4.70
CA ARG A 150 -3.01 7.95 6.04
C ARG A 150 -3.93 6.74 5.96
N MET A 151 -3.39 5.57 6.29
CA MET A 151 -4.14 4.31 6.31
C MET A 151 -4.31 3.81 7.75
N LYS A 152 -5.48 3.25 8.07
CA LYS A 152 -5.79 2.70 9.39
C LYS A 152 -4.76 1.65 9.79
N SER A 153 -4.32 1.67 11.05
CA SER A 153 -3.43 0.69 11.63
C SER A 153 -3.87 0.34 13.06
N THR A 154 -3.73 -0.94 13.41
CA THR A 154 -3.94 -1.46 14.77
C THR A 154 -2.63 -1.70 15.52
N LEU A 155 -1.48 -1.51 14.85
CA LEU A 155 -0.18 -1.59 15.51
C LEU A 155 -0.07 -0.45 16.50
N SER A 156 -0.01 -0.79 17.79
CA SER A 156 0.14 0.17 18.87
C SER A 156 1.41 1.00 18.69
N ARG A 157 1.35 2.31 18.95
CA ARG A 157 2.53 3.13 19.21
C ARG A 157 3.27 2.52 20.40
N ARG A 158 4.27 1.66 20.18
CA ARG A 158 5.20 1.31 21.25
C ARG A 158 5.98 2.57 21.57
N SER A 159 5.55 3.24 22.65
CA SER A 159 6.15 4.38 23.35
C SER A 159 6.82 5.45 22.48
N ASN A 160 6.23 6.64 22.40
CA ASN A 160 6.91 7.91 22.70
C ASN A 160 5.93 9.07 22.51
N LYS A 161 5.89 9.97 23.49
CA LYS A 161 4.84 11.00 23.69
C LYS A 161 4.95 12.22 22.76
N ASP A 162 5.94 12.26 21.87
CA ASP A 162 6.37 13.52 21.24
C ASP A 162 6.17 13.60 19.72
N VAL A 163 5.27 12.79 19.14
CA VAL A 163 4.91 12.94 17.71
C VAL A 163 3.69 13.85 17.59
N PHE A 164 3.94 15.07 17.12
CA PHE A 164 2.93 16.04 16.74
C PHE A 164 2.12 15.50 15.53
N ASN A 165 0.79 15.63 15.62
CA ASN A 165 -0.21 15.58 14.54
C ASN A 165 -0.70 14.27 13.87
N ASP A 166 -0.15 13.07 14.09
CA ASP A 166 -0.86 11.90 13.49
C ASP A 166 -2.19 11.59 14.21
N THR A 167 -3.24 11.41 13.42
CA THR A 167 -4.54 10.92 13.88
C THR A 167 -4.43 9.52 14.49
N VAL A 168 -4.95 9.34 15.71
CA VAL A 168 -4.90 8.06 16.44
C VAL A 168 -5.50 6.94 15.58
N GLY A 169 -4.74 5.85 15.42
CA GLY A 169 -5.18 4.67 14.64
C GLY A 169 -4.90 4.74 13.14
N TYR A 170 -4.10 5.71 12.68
CA TYR A 170 -3.61 5.79 11.31
C TYR A 170 -2.09 5.81 11.24
N LYS A 171 -1.53 5.33 10.12
CA LYS A 171 -0.12 5.40 9.76
C LYS A 171 0.00 5.97 8.34
N THR A 172 0.96 6.85 8.12
CA THR A 172 1.26 7.37 6.79
C THR A 172 1.95 6.29 5.94
N VAL A 173 1.40 6.05 4.76
CA VAL A 173 1.89 5.08 3.78
C VAL A 173 2.03 5.77 2.42
N ILE A 174 2.99 5.31 1.61
CA ILE A 174 3.08 5.67 0.21
C ILE A 174 2.35 4.59 -0.58
N VAL A 175 1.40 5.01 -1.42
CA VAL A 175 0.65 4.10 -2.28
C VAL A 175 1.07 4.36 -3.71
N ASP A 176 1.76 3.40 -4.32
CA ASP A 176 2.00 3.39 -5.76
C ASP A 176 0.78 2.78 -6.45
N ILE A 177 0.07 3.60 -7.21
CA ILE A 177 -1.16 3.22 -7.89
C ILE A 177 -0.82 2.91 -9.34
N THR A 178 -1.10 1.69 -9.79
CA THR A 178 -1.03 1.30 -11.20
C THR A 178 -2.43 0.96 -11.70
N CYS A 179 -2.85 1.54 -12.83
CA CYS A 179 -4.15 1.23 -13.43
C CYS A 179 -4.01 0.23 -14.59
N GLY A 180 -4.88 -0.76 -14.63
CA GLY A 180 -5.02 -1.68 -15.73
C GLY A 180 -6.46 -1.73 -16.22
N SER A 181 -6.65 -2.16 -17.47
CA SER A 181 -7.96 -2.41 -18.04
C SER A 181 -8.03 -3.78 -18.72
N LEU A 182 -9.24 -4.28 -18.87
CA LEU A 182 -9.56 -5.49 -19.61
C LEU A 182 -10.97 -5.37 -20.20
N MET A 183 -11.25 -6.16 -21.22
CA MET A 183 -12.58 -6.28 -21.79
C MET A 183 -13.28 -7.49 -21.19
N MET A 184 -14.47 -7.30 -20.62
CA MET A 184 -15.31 -8.39 -20.11
C MET A 184 -16.75 -8.12 -20.52
N ASN A 185 -17.40 -9.10 -21.18
CA ASN A 185 -18.77 -8.96 -21.70
C ASN A 185 -18.96 -7.69 -22.56
N ASN A 186 -18.01 -7.39 -23.44
CA ASN A 186 -17.97 -6.18 -24.29
C ASN A 186 -17.96 -4.84 -23.52
N GLN A 187 -17.64 -4.85 -22.22
CA GLN A 187 -17.43 -3.64 -21.44
C GLN A 187 -15.96 -3.52 -21.04
N LEU A 188 -15.42 -2.31 -21.15
CA LEU A 188 -14.10 -1.98 -20.61
C LEU A 188 -14.22 -1.90 -19.09
N ILE A 189 -13.44 -2.73 -18.39
CA ILE A 189 -13.38 -2.75 -16.94
C ILE A 189 -11.97 -2.37 -16.52
N SER A 190 -11.86 -1.36 -15.67
CA SER A 190 -10.60 -0.96 -15.04
C SER A 190 -10.45 -1.53 -13.63
N TYR A 191 -9.20 -1.76 -13.26
CA TYR A 191 -8.77 -2.18 -11.94
C TYR A 191 -7.46 -1.48 -11.58
N TYR A 192 -7.13 -1.51 -10.29
CA TYR A 192 -5.96 -0.86 -9.76
C TYR A 192 -5.14 -1.88 -8.96
N LEU A 193 -3.84 -1.93 -9.25
CA LEU A 193 -2.86 -2.60 -8.43
C LEU A 193 -2.21 -1.54 -7.55
N LEU A 194 -2.26 -1.74 -6.23
CA LEU A 194 -1.70 -0.79 -5.26
C LEU A 194 -0.52 -1.46 -4.57
N ASN A 195 0.66 -0.88 -4.69
CA ASN A 195 1.80 -1.23 -3.86
C ASN A 195 1.87 -0.25 -2.69
N ILE A 196 1.72 -0.74 -1.45
CA ILE A 196 1.62 0.11 -0.26
C ILE A 196 2.83 -0.08 0.63
N THR A 197 3.67 0.95 0.70
CA THR A 197 4.89 0.98 1.48
C THR A 197 4.68 1.86 2.71
N PRO A 198 4.73 1.29 3.92
CA PRO A 198 4.65 2.10 5.14
C PRO A 198 5.88 2.99 5.27
N ILE A 199 5.68 4.26 5.61
CA ILE A 199 6.81 5.12 5.92
C ILE A 199 7.36 4.67 7.28
N THR A 200 8.63 4.26 7.29
CA THR A 200 9.33 3.92 8.53
C THR A 200 9.67 5.21 9.26
N THR A 201 8.99 5.48 10.36
CA THR A 201 9.41 6.52 11.29
C THR A 201 10.68 6.03 11.99
N ALA A 202 11.84 6.51 11.53
CA ALA A 202 13.15 6.25 12.12
C ALA A 202 13.26 6.94 13.48
N ILE A 203 12.53 6.45 14.49
CA ILE A 203 12.58 6.98 15.85
C ILE A 203 13.13 5.90 16.75
N GLY A 204 14.37 6.10 17.21
CA GLY A 204 14.99 5.31 18.29
C GLY A 204 15.48 3.90 17.93
N LEU A 205 15.50 3.54 16.64
CA LEU A 205 16.15 2.31 16.19
C LEU A 205 17.59 2.65 15.76
N SER A 206 18.55 1.82 16.19
CA SER A 206 19.89 1.73 15.60
C SER A 206 19.75 1.19 14.17
N ILE A 207 19.16 1.99 13.28
CA ILE A 207 19.06 1.67 11.87
C ILE A 207 20.48 1.78 11.34
N LYS A 208 21.05 0.67 10.90
CA LYS A 208 22.32 0.69 10.20
C LYS A 208 22.04 1.32 8.84
N LEU A 209 22.25 2.62 8.76
CA LEU A 209 22.10 3.38 7.53
C LEU A 209 23.16 2.90 6.53
N LYS A 210 22.82 2.99 5.24
CA LYS A 210 23.79 2.68 4.18
C LYS A 210 24.85 3.79 4.19
N THR A 211 26.07 3.46 3.76
CA THR A 211 27.20 4.41 3.70
C THR A 211 26.92 5.64 2.84
N ASN A 212 25.95 5.57 1.93
CA ASN A 212 25.50 6.69 1.10
C ASN A 212 24.18 7.29 1.61
N THR A 213 24.03 7.49 2.92
CA THR A 213 22.82 8.07 3.53
C THR A 213 23.23 9.16 4.50
N LEU A 214 22.60 10.33 4.38
CA LEU A 214 22.79 11.47 5.28
C LEU A 214 21.54 11.64 6.15
N VAL A 215 21.72 11.78 7.47
CA VAL A 215 20.63 12.14 8.39
C VAL A 215 20.69 13.61 8.73
N LEU A 216 19.57 14.30 8.49
CA LEU A 216 19.34 15.68 8.87
C LEU A 216 18.16 15.75 9.83
N THR A 217 18.29 16.53 10.90
CA THR A 217 17.15 16.98 11.70
C THR A 217 16.86 18.42 11.32
N LEU A 218 15.61 18.69 10.95
CA LEU A 218 15.15 20.02 10.54
C LEU A 218 14.10 20.54 11.52
N THR A 219 13.97 21.86 11.61
CA THR A 219 12.82 22.51 12.23
C THR A 219 11.60 22.45 11.29
N THR A 220 10.41 22.78 11.80
CA THR A 220 9.17 22.88 10.99
C THR A 220 9.25 23.92 9.88
N ASP A 221 10.18 24.87 9.99
CA ASP A 221 10.42 25.89 8.96
C ASP A 221 11.51 25.46 7.96
N PHE A 222 11.84 24.16 7.94
CA PHE A 222 12.85 23.56 7.08
C PHE A 222 14.29 24.07 7.34
N ASN A 223 14.57 24.55 8.55
CA ASN A 223 15.93 24.97 8.94
C ASN A 223 16.71 23.81 9.53
N ILE A 224 18.00 23.72 9.21
CA ILE A 224 18.87 22.64 9.68
C ILE A 224 19.18 22.81 11.16
N TRP A 225 18.77 21.84 11.97
CA TRP A 225 19.02 21.79 13.42
C TRP A 225 20.23 20.89 13.75
N TYR A 226 20.28 19.70 13.14
CA TYR A 226 21.34 18.72 13.33
C TYR A 226 21.66 18.02 12.01
N PHE A 227 22.92 17.62 11.85
CA PHE A 227 23.38 16.78 10.74
C PHE A 227 24.39 15.77 11.28
N GLU A 228 24.30 14.52 10.80
CA GLU A 228 25.28 13.48 11.13
C GLU A 228 26.54 13.68 10.30
N ASN A 229 27.69 13.70 10.96
CA ASN A 229 28.97 14.10 10.38
C ASN A 229 29.80 12.85 10.06
N ASP A 230 29.35 12.05 9.09
CA ASP A 230 30.13 10.92 8.60
C ASP A 230 31.18 11.42 7.61
N ASN A 231 32.45 11.36 8.04
CA ASN A 231 33.63 11.82 7.31
C ASN A 231 33.85 11.14 5.94
N GLU A 232 33.00 10.19 5.52
CA GLU A 232 33.11 9.47 4.25
C GLU A 232 32.41 10.19 3.07
N MET A 233 31.47 11.11 3.34
CA MET A 233 30.76 11.86 2.27
C MET A 233 31.42 13.21 1.93
N SER A 234 32.68 13.39 2.35
CA SER A 234 33.50 14.59 2.18
C SER A 234 33.80 14.98 0.73
N GLU A 235 33.40 14.18 -0.27
CA GLU A 235 33.50 14.56 -1.70
C GLU A 235 32.48 15.62 -2.12
N TYR A 236 31.38 15.78 -1.38
CA TYR A 236 30.44 16.88 -1.59
C TYR A 236 30.70 17.95 -0.52
N HIS A 237 31.58 18.90 -0.84
CA HIS A 237 31.92 20.06 -0.02
C HIS A 237 30.70 20.94 0.35
N ILE A 238 29.80 20.44 1.19
CA ILE A 238 28.81 21.26 1.87
C ILE A 238 29.34 21.40 3.29
N GLU A 239 30.01 22.51 3.56
CA GLU A 239 30.46 22.89 4.90
C GLU A 239 29.23 23.19 5.78
N PHE A 240 28.54 22.14 6.24
CA PHE A 240 27.47 22.28 7.23
C PHE A 240 28.00 22.74 8.61
N GLN A 241 29.33 22.86 8.76
CA GLN A 241 29.99 23.28 10.00
C GLN A 241 29.52 24.66 10.51
N ASN A 242 29.02 25.53 9.63
CA ASN A 242 28.45 26.85 9.98
C ASN A 242 26.94 26.99 9.69
N SER A 243 26.23 25.92 9.32
CA SER A 243 24.87 26.02 8.75
C SER A 243 23.72 25.70 9.71
N ARG A 244 23.97 25.64 11.02
CA ARG A 244 22.89 25.57 12.02
C ARG A 244 21.97 26.78 11.84
N ASN A 245 20.66 26.53 11.77
CA ASN A 245 19.61 27.51 11.46
C ASN A 245 19.61 28.09 10.03
N ILE A 246 20.29 27.47 9.07
CA ILE A 246 20.10 27.81 7.65
C ILE A 246 18.95 26.98 7.09
N SER A 247 18.06 27.62 6.33
CA SER A 247 16.99 26.93 5.61
C SER A 247 17.56 26.01 4.54
N LEU A 248 17.11 24.75 4.52
CA LEU A 248 17.51 23.76 3.54
C LEU A 248 17.12 24.18 2.10
N TYR A 249 16.11 25.05 1.95
CA TYR A 249 15.75 25.65 0.66
C TYR A 249 16.91 26.37 -0.04
N LYS A 250 17.91 26.87 0.69
CA LYS A 250 19.08 27.52 0.07
C LYS A 250 20.01 26.56 -0.66
N PHE A 251 19.94 25.27 -0.33
CA PHE A 251 20.78 24.23 -0.91
C PHE A 251 20.06 23.43 -2.01
N ILE A 252 18.76 23.69 -2.22
CA ILE A 252 17.95 22.99 -3.22
C ILE A 252 18.10 23.70 -4.56
N HIS A 253 18.26 22.90 -5.62
CA HIS A 253 18.33 23.44 -6.98
C HIS A 253 17.03 24.23 -7.30
N PRO A 254 17.11 25.40 -7.96
CA PRO A 254 15.92 26.21 -8.24
C PRO A 254 14.80 25.45 -8.95
N ASP A 255 15.14 24.54 -9.87
CA ASP A 255 14.17 23.73 -10.62
C ASP A 255 13.38 22.75 -9.72
N ASP A 256 13.96 22.34 -8.58
CA ASP A 256 13.33 21.41 -7.64
C ASP A 256 12.61 22.14 -6.49
N SER A 257 12.77 23.46 -6.38
CA SER A 257 12.26 24.26 -5.24
C SER A 257 10.75 24.13 -5.03
N ILE A 258 9.99 24.10 -6.12
CA ILE A 258 8.52 23.97 -6.09
C ILE A 258 8.14 22.58 -5.57
N ILE A 259 8.76 21.53 -6.11
CA ILE A 259 8.49 20.14 -5.74
C ILE A 259 8.81 19.93 -4.26
N VAL A 260 9.97 20.42 -3.79
CA VAL A 260 10.35 20.28 -2.38
C VAL A 260 9.43 21.09 -1.47
N SER A 261 8.99 22.28 -1.88
CA SER A 261 8.02 23.07 -1.11
C SER A 261 6.67 22.36 -0.98
N ASP A 262 6.21 21.70 -2.04
CA ASP A 262 4.99 20.90 -2.01
C ASP A 262 5.14 19.68 -1.11
N MET A 263 6.28 18.97 -1.19
CA MET A 263 6.59 17.85 -0.29
C MET A 263 6.67 18.29 1.18
N HIS A 264 7.32 19.43 1.46
CA HIS A 264 7.42 19.96 2.82
C HIS A 264 6.03 20.31 3.39
N ARG A 265 5.16 20.92 2.58
CA ARG A 265 3.75 21.17 2.97
C ARG A 265 3.00 19.87 3.29
N GLN A 266 3.24 18.79 2.54
CA GLN A 266 2.61 17.49 2.82
C GLN A 266 3.06 16.93 4.18
N VAL A 267 4.35 17.06 4.53
CA VAL A 267 4.88 16.61 5.83
C VAL A 267 4.32 17.41 7.01
N LEU A 268 4.07 18.71 6.84
CA LEU A 268 3.47 19.53 7.90
C LEU A 268 1.96 19.27 8.08
N CYS A 269 1.28 18.80 7.03
CA CYS A 269 -0.17 18.56 7.01
C CYS A 269 -0.57 17.10 7.32
N SER A 270 0.40 16.18 7.35
CA SER A 270 0.19 14.75 7.64
C SER A 270 -0.10 14.53 9.12
#